data_AF-A0A7S3YMT9-F1
#
_entry.id   AF-A0A7S3YMT9-F1
#
_cell.length_a   1.000
_cell.length_b   1.000
_cell.length_c   1.000
_cell.angle_alpha   90.00
_cell.angle_beta   90.00
_cell.angle_gamma   90.00
#
_symmetry.space_group_name_H-M   'P 1'
#
loop_
_entity.id
_entity.type
_entity.pdbx_description
1 polymer ?
#
loop_
_entity_poly.entity_id
_entity_poly.type
_entity_poly.pdbx_seq_one_letter_code
_entity_poly.pdbx_strand_id
1 'polypeptide(L)'
;MTQGKVYYEREERDLNMKLFPEILDHLARIDRVISRRGGHLLLVGSSGVGRRTAAMLVSYLHGYTFCSPQVTRNYSLNAFYSDLKAAMQLAGVEGEGVTLYV
;
A
#
# COMPACT_ATOMS: atom_id res chain seq x y z
N MET A 1 -7.66 -0.03 -13.70
CA MET A 1 -7.05 1.19 -13.11
C MET A 1 -8.06 2.32 -12.94
N THR A 2 -8.66 2.88 -14.00
CA THR A 2 -9.62 4.01 -13.88
C THR A 2 -10.87 3.68 -13.07
N GLN A 3 -11.50 2.52 -13.30
CA GLN A 3 -12.61 2.06 -12.46
C GLN A 3 -12.14 1.78 -11.03
N GLY A 4 -10.93 1.25 -10.85
CA GLY A 4 -10.35 0.96 -9.54
C GLY A 4 -10.20 2.19 -8.64
N LYS A 5 -9.81 3.34 -9.21
CA LYS A 5 -9.82 4.63 -8.49
C LYS A 5 -11.23 4.99 -8.01
N VAL A 6 -12.23 4.86 -8.88
CA VAL A 6 -13.63 5.18 -8.54
C VAL A 6 -14.17 4.28 -7.44
N TYR A 7 -13.83 3.00 -7.43
CA TYR A 7 -14.22 2.08 -6.36
C TYR A 7 -13.61 2.50 -5.02
N TYR A 8 -12.29 2.74 -4.98
CA TYR A 8 -11.62 3.19 -3.77
C TYR A 8 -12.22 4.51 -3.22
N GLU A 9 -12.50 5.47 -4.10
CA GLU A 9 -13.06 6.76 -3.70
C GLU A 9 -14.45 6.65 -3.08
N ARG A 10 -15.23 5.64 -3.47
CA ARG A 10 -16.57 5.39 -2.94
C ARG A 10 -16.54 4.72 -1.57
N GLU A 11 -15.58 3.84 -1.33
CA GLU A 11 -15.56 2.99 -0.12
C GLU A 11 -14.65 3.55 0.98
N GLU A 12 -13.55 4.19 0.62
CA GLU A 12 -12.51 4.60 1.58
C GLU A 12 -12.43 6.13 1.72
N ARG A 13 -11.94 6.81 0.66
CA ARG A 13 -11.74 8.27 0.65
C ARG A 13 -11.39 8.78 -0.74
N ASP A 14 -11.64 10.07 -0.97
CA ASP A 14 -11.22 10.74 -2.20
C ASP A 14 -9.71 10.64 -2.45
N LEU A 15 -9.37 10.20 -3.66
CA LEU A 15 -8.02 10.12 -4.19
C LEU A 15 -7.84 11.28 -5.15
N ASN A 16 -7.24 12.37 -4.67
CA ASN A 16 -6.79 13.51 -5.51
C ASN A 16 -5.61 13.14 -6.46
N MET A 17 -5.58 11.90 -6.96
CA MET A 17 -4.58 11.35 -7.86
C MET A 17 -5.06 11.50 -9.31
N LYS A 18 -4.39 12.33 -10.09
CA LYS A 18 -4.64 12.42 -11.54
C LYS A 18 -4.09 11.17 -12.23
N LEU A 19 -4.85 10.60 -13.17
CA LEU A 19 -4.40 9.49 -14.01
C LEU A 19 -3.83 10.05 -15.32
N PHE A 20 -2.57 9.72 -15.59
CA PHE A 20 -1.81 10.08 -16.78
C PHE A 20 -0.83 8.92 -17.11
N PRO A 21 -0.30 8.82 -18.34
CA PRO A 21 0.43 7.63 -18.79
C PRO A 21 1.56 7.19 -17.84
N GLU A 22 2.35 8.13 -17.35
CA GLU A 22 3.49 7.85 -16.47
C GLU A 22 3.06 7.26 -15.13
N ILE A 23 1.96 7.73 -14.53
CA ILE A 23 1.45 7.14 -13.28
C ILE A 23 0.81 5.77 -13.52
N LEU A 24 0.21 5.53 -14.70
CA LEU A 24 -0.29 4.21 -15.07
C LEU A 24 0.85 3.18 -15.18
N ASP A 25 1.99 3.58 -15.74
CA ASP A 25 3.20 2.75 -15.77
C ASP A 25 3.73 2.45 -14.36
N HIS A 26 3.69 3.44 -13.45
CA HIS A 26 4.09 3.21 -12.05
C HIS A 26 3.15 2.23 -11.36
N LEU A 27 1.83 2.39 -11.53
CA LEU A 27 0.83 1.47 -10.98
C LEU A 27 1.02 0.06 -11.53
N ALA A 28 1.25 -0.10 -12.83
CA ALA A 28 1.50 -1.40 -13.45
C ALA A 28 2.77 -2.09 -12.91
N ARG A 29 3.83 -1.32 -12.62
CA ARG A 29 5.06 -1.87 -12.01
C ARG A 29 4.83 -2.34 -10.58
N ILE A 30 4.07 -1.58 -9.79
CA ILE A 30 3.69 -1.95 -8.42
C ILE A 30 2.81 -3.20 -8.44
N ASP A 31 1.77 -3.19 -9.28
CA ASP A 31 0.82 -4.30 -9.46
C ASP A 31 1.52 -5.61 -9.80
N ARG A 32 2.46 -5.58 -10.74
CA ARG A 32 3.25 -6.76 -11.12
C ARG A 32 4.05 -7.35 -9.96
N VAL A 33 4.51 -6.52 -9.02
CA VAL A 33 5.28 -7.00 -7.85
C VAL A 33 4.34 -7.51 -6.76
N ILE A 34 3.27 -6.78 -6.44
CA ILE A 34 2.29 -7.17 -5.42
C ILE A 34 1.55 -8.47 -5.80
N SER A 35 1.30 -8.70 -7.10
CA SER A 35 0.69 -9.93 -7.61
C SER A 35 1.53 -11.20 -7.38
N ARG A 36 2.82 -11.06 -7.04
CA ARG A 36 3.71 -12.20 -6.78
C ARG A 36 3.67 -12.54 -5.29
N ARG A 37 3.60 -13.85 -4.99
CA ARG A 37 3.74 -14.35 -3.62
C ARG A 37 5.07 -13.88 -3.03
N GLY A 38 5.03 -13.17 -1.90
CA GLY A 38 6.21 -12.62 -1.24
C GLY A 38 6.91 -11.50 -2.02
N GLY A 39 6.18 -10.74 -2.85
CA GLY A 39 6.73 -9.61 -3.58
C GLY A 39 7.13 -8.45 -2.66
N HIS A 40 8.33 -7.91 -2.87
CA HIS A 40 8.83 -6.72 -2.18
C HIS A 40 9.30 -5.67 -3.18
N LEU A 41 9.10 -4.39 -2.86
CA LEU A 41 9.42 -3.27 -3.74
C LEU A 41 10.03 -2.11 -2.95
N LEU A 42 11.07 -1.50 -3.53
CA LEU A 42 11.60 -0.22 -3.07
C LEU A 42 11.16 0.89 -4.03
N LEU A 43 10.37 1.85 -3.53
CA LEU A 43 9.85 2.97 -4.31
C LEU A 43 10.78 4.18 -4.20
N VAL A 44 11.71 4.33 -5.15
CA VAL A 44 12.68 5.45 -5.18
C VAL A 44 12.12 6.61 -6.03
N GLY A 45 12.29 7.85 -5.56
CA GLY A 45 11.89 9.04 -6.30
C GLY A 45 11.77 10.29 -5.42
N SER A 46 11.40 11.41 -6.04
CA SER A 46 11.21 12.68 -5.35
C SER A 46 10.00 12.67 -4.40
N SER A 47 9.98 13.58 -3.43
CA SER A 47 8.82 13.80 -2.57
C SER A 47 7.61 14.31 -3.39
N GLY A 48 6.40 13.98 -2.97
CA GLY A 48 5.16 14.47 -3.61
C GLY A 48 4.66 13.72 -4.84
N VAL A 49 5.42 12.73 -5.36
CA VAL A 49 5.06 11.97 -6.58
C VAL A 49 3.88 10.99 -6.38
N GLY A 50 3.34 10.86 -5.15
CA GLY A 50 2.19 9.99 -4.88
C GLY A 50 2.51 8.50 -4.77
N ARG A 51 3.77 8.13 -4.50
CA ARG A 51 4.24 6.74 -4.34
C ARG A 51 3.41 5.93 -3.33
N ARG A 52 3.16 6.49 -2.14
CA ARG A 52 2.31 5.88 -1.12
C ARG A 52 0.89 5.67 -1.62
N THR A 53 0.33 6.68 -2.26
CA THR A 53 -1.03 6.66 -2.81
C THR A 53 -1.18 5.57 -3.88
N ALA A 54 -0.19 5.43 -4.77
CA ALA A 54 -0.16 4.38 -5.78
C ALA A 54 -0.07 2.98 -5.16
N ALA A 55 0.82 2.78 -4.17
CA ALA A 55 0.96 1.51 -3.47
C ALA A 55 -0.32 1.11 -2.71
N MET A 56 -0.95 2.07 -2.05
CA MET A 56 -2.21 1.89 -1.35
C MET A 56 -3.36 1.53 -2.30
N LEU A 57 -3.49 2.23 -3.43
CA LEU A 57 -4.50 1.91 -4.44
C LEU A 57 -4.32 0.50 -4.98
N VAL A 58 -3.09 0.12 -5.33
CA VAL A 58 -2.83 -1.25 -5.84
C VAL A 58 -3.13 -2.30 -4.76
N SER A 59 -2.71 -2.08 -3.51
CA SER A 59 -3.04 -2.98 -2.40
C SER A 59 -4.56 -3.18 -2.27
N TYR A 60 -5.32 -2.10 -2.31
CA TYR A 60 -6.79 -2.16 -2.27
C TYR A 60 -7.37 -2.94 -3.45
N LEU A 61 -6.84 -2.78 -4.67
CA LEU A 61 -7.31 -3.53 -5.84
C LEU A 61 -7.04 -5.03 -5.77
N HIS A 62 -6.03 -5.45 -5.00
CA HIS A 62 -5.77 -6.86 -4.68
C HIS A 62 -6.58 -7.37 -3.49
N GLY A 63 -7.38 -6.51 -2.84
CA GLY A 63 -8.07 -6.83 -1.59
C GLY A 63 -7.12 -7.03 -0.42
N TYR A 64 -5.92 -6.43 -0.47
CA TYR A 64 -4.90 -6.58 0.56
C TYR A 64 -5.01 -5.47 1.59
N THR A 65 -4.94 -5.85 2.86
CA THR A 65 -4.90 -4.92 3.99
C THR A 65 -3.62 -4.09 3.94
N PHE A 66 -3.76 -2.77 3.83
CA PHE A 66 -2.63 -1.83 3.75
C PHE A 66 -2.22 -1.37 5.15
N CYS A 67 -1.16 -1.97 5.68
CA CYS A 67 -0.61 -1.63 6.99
C CYS A 67 0.51 -0.59 6.85
N SER A 68 0.46 0.48 7.62
CA SER A 68 1.56 1.43 7.67
C SER A 68 1.72 2.01 9.08
N PRO A 69 2.92 1.87 9.69
CA PRO A 69 3.21 2.40 11.01
C PRO A 69 2.87 3.88 11.16
N GLN A 70 2.16 4.23 12.23
CA GLN A 70 1.86 5.61 12.59
C GLN A 70 2.99 6.15 13.47
N VAL A 71 4.00 6.74 12.83
CA VAL A 71 5.16 7.28 13.53
C VAL A 71 4.74 8.52 14.35
N THR A 72 4.83 8.39 15.67
CA THR A 72 4.62 9.49 16.63
C THR A 72 5.94 9.93 17.25
N ARG A 73 5.94 11.04 18.01
CA ARG A 73 7.15 11.54 18.69
C ARG A 73 7.81 10.51 19.60
N ASN A 74 7.02 9.60 20.18
CA ASN A 74 7.49 8.56 21.10
C ASN A 74 7.50 7.17 20.44
N TYR A 75 7.59 7.12 19.11
CA TYR A 75 7.65 5.85 18.39
C TYR A 75 8.94 5.11 18.72
N SER A 76 8.79 3.93 19.33
CA SER A 76 9.90 3.11 19.81
C SER A 76 10.00 1.82 19.01
N LEU A 77 11.12 1.10 19.17
CA LEU A 77 11.27 -0.24 18.59
C LEU A 77 10.14 -1.19 19.05
N ASN A 78 9.67 -1.06 20.29
CA ASN A 78 8.56 -1.86 20.79
C ASN A 78 7.24 -1.54 20.05
N ALA A 79 7.01 -0.27 19.72
CA ALA A 79 5.87 0.12 18.89
C ALA A 79 5.97 -0.48 17.49
N PHE A 80 7.16 -0.44 16.88
CA PHE A 80 7.41 -1.08 15.58
C PHE A 80 7.20 -2.59 15.59
N TYR A 81 7.70 -3.29 16.62
CA TYR A 81 7.43 -4.72 16.76
C TYR A 81 5.95 -5.02 16.94
N SER A 82 5.19 -4.14 17.59
CA SER A 82 3.73 -4.28 17.70
C SER A 82 3.05 -4.13 16.34
N ASP A 83 3.42 -3.12 15.55
CA ASP A 83 2.89 -2.92 14.20
C ASP A 83 3.22 -4.10 13.28
N LEU A 84 4.46 -4.59 13.35
CA LEU A 84 4.91 -5.76 12.59
C LEU A 84 4.14 -7.02 13.01
N LYS A 85 3.95 -7.24 14.31
CA LYS A 85 3.19 -8.38 14.83
C LYS A 85 1.74 -8.34 14.34
N ALA A 86 1.10 -7.17 14.31
CA ALA A 86 -0.25 -7.02 13.79
C ALA A 86 -0.33 -7.40 12.30
N ALA A 87 0.60 -6.89 11.48
CA ALA A 87 0.65 -7.24 10.06
C ALA A 87 0.91 -8.75 9.82
N MET A 88 1.80 -9.36 10.61
CA MET A 88 2.10 -10.79 10.54
C MET A 88 0.95 -11.67 11.03
N GLN A 89 0.16 -11.21 12.00
CA GLN A 89 -1.02 -11.92 12.47
C GLN A 89 -2.06 -12.04 11.36
N LEU A 90 -2.38 -10.93 10.69
CA LEU A 90 -3.29 -10.89 9.54
C LEU A 90 -2.80 -11.83 8.41
N ALA A 91 -1.53 -11.70 8.04
CA ALA A 91 -0.96 -12.47 6.93
C ALA A 91 -0.78 -13.97 7.24
N GLY A 92 -0.27 -14.28 8.42
CA GLY A 92 0.19 -15.62 8.79
C GLY A 92 -0.83 -16.48 9.52
N VAL A 93 -1.77 -15.86 10.25
CA VAL A 93 -2.78 -16.58 11.04
C VAL A 93 -4.15 -16.50 10.37
N GLU A 94 -4.56 -15.31 9.95
CA GLU A 94 -5.88 -15.10 9.33
C GLU A 94 -5.87 -15.44 7.82
N GLY A 95 -4.68 -15.51 7.21
CA GLY A 95 -4.51 -15.87 5.81
C GLY A 95 -4.91 -14.76 4.84
N GLU A 96 -4.97 -13.52 5.32
CA GLU A 96 -5.29 -12.35 4.49
C GLU A 96 -4.08 -11.89 3.68
N GLY A 97 -4.34 -11.27 2.53
CA GLY A 97 -3.30 -10.54 1.80
C GLY A 97 -2.94 -9.25 2.55
N VAL A 98 -1.66 -9.02 2.81
CA VAL A 98 -1.19 -7.84 3.56
C VAL A 98 -0.06 -7.14 2.82
N THR A 99 -0.17 -5.81 2.71
CA THR A 99 0.90 -4.94 2.24
C THR A 99 1.39 -4.09 3.41
N LEU A 100 2.62 -4.32 3.87
CA LEU A 100 3.28 -3.46 4.85
C LEU A 100 4.06 -2.34 4.12
N TYR A 101 3.69 -1.08 4.38
CA TYR A 101 4.36 0.12 3.85
C TYR A 101 5.10 0.86 4.96
N VAL A 102 6.43 0.94 4.83
CA VAL A 102 7.36 1.64 5.73
C VAL A 102 7.98 2.86 5.07
#